data_AF-A0A8J7U3H7-F1
#
_entry.id   AF-A0A8J7U3H7-F1
#
_cell.length_a   1.000
_cell.length_b   1.000
_cell.length_c   1.000
_cell.angle_alpha   90.00
_cell.angle_beta   90.00
_cell.angle_gamma   90.00
#
_symmetry.space_group_name_H-M   'P 1'
#
loop_
_entity.id
_entity.type
_entity.pdbx_description
1 polymer ?
#
loop_
_entity_poly.entity_id
_entity_poly.type
_entity_poly.pdbx_seq_one_letter_code
_entity_poly.pdbx_strand_id
1 'polypeptide(L)'
;MILVTMLLFLATPDTASSFEQAELTWRADHEQEMKSDNSWLNLVGLFWLQEGANTFGTATDADFVLPRHATVLKAGTFFLENGKVRYEMARGQRAVVDGKAALSGPLAMDNVLHHNHMRFFLIKRGDRLAVRIRDLRAGEFVNFQSLSYYSPKAKFVIKADYEAYESPQILRIGTVIGTEIELIVPGVIRFALDGVEHELLPTLESEEDDKFFLMFKDQTSGSTTYSGGRYLYADLPVDGKVTLNFNRATNPPCAYTPYATCPLPPAENWMNLAIEAGERTYKAPEKR
;
A
#
# COMPACT_ATOMS: atom_id res chain seq x y z
N MET A 1 -58.96 38.48 14.39
CA MET A 1 -58.09 37.32 14.63
C MET A 1 -57.52 36.89 13.29
N ILE A 2 -56.27 37.28 13.01
CA ILE A 2 -55.55 36.91 11.78
C ILE A 2 -54.70 35.69 12.13
N LEU A 3 -54.97 34.57 11.47
CA LEU A 3 -54.23 33.31 11.63
C LEU A 3 -53.05 33.34 10.66
N VAL A 4 -51.83 33.41 11.17
CA VAL A 4 -50.60 33.31 10.38
C VAL A 4 -50.19 31.85 10.32
N THR A 5 -50.29 31.25 9.13
CA THR A 5 -49.84 29.88 8.87
C THR A 5 -48.33 29.93 8.59
N MET A 6 -47.53 29.42 9.53
CA MET A 6 -46.08 29.29 9.38
C MET A 6 -45.79 28.02 8.57
N LEU A 7 -45.39 28.18 7.30
CA LEU A 7 -44.85 27.08 6.51
C LEU A 7 -43.45 26.72 7.05
N LEU A 8 -43.30 25.52 7.60
CA LEU A 8 -41.98 24.91 7.81
C LEU A 8 -41.44 24.44 6.46
N PHE A 9 -40.37 25.06 5.98
CA PHE A 9 -39.51 24.48 4.95
C PHE A 9 -38.67 23.37 5.58
N LEU A 10 -38.95 22.12 5.23
CA LEU A 10 -38.05 20.99 5.47
C LEU A 10 -36.86 21.15 4.52
N ALA A 11 -35.73 21.64 5.04
CA ALA A 11 -34.46 21.59 4.34
C ALA A 11 -34.02 20.12 4.24
N THR A 12 -34.03 19.57 3.04
CA THR A 12 -33.35 18.30 2.75
C THR A 12 -31.85 18.49 3.02
N PRO A 13 -31.18 17.64 3.82
CA PRO A 13 -29.74 17.73 4.00
C PRO A 13 -29.08 17.63 2.62
N ASP A 14 -28.23 18.60 2.33
CA ASP A 14 -27.63 18.80 1.01
C ASP A 14 -26.74 17.59 0.67
N THR A 15 -27.13 16.78 -0.31
CA THR A 15 -26.41 15.55 -0.71
C THR A 15 -24.94 15.78 -1.07
N ALA A 16 -24.58 17.02 -1.46
CA ALA A 16 -23.18 17.39 -1.67
C ALA A 16 -22.37 17.37 -0.36
N SER A 17 -22.97 17.78 0.76
CA SER A 17 -22.33 17.79 2.08
C SER A 17 -22.08 16.38 2.62
N SER A 18 -22.96 15.40 2.31
CA SER A 18 -22.79 14.03 2.77
C SER A 18 -21.72 13.27 1.98
N PHE A 19 -21.62 13.49 0.66
CA PHE A 19 -20.54 12.95 -0.16
C PHE A 19 -19.18 13.47 0.28
N GLU A 20 -19.03 14.80 0.39
CA GLU A 20 -17.75 15.39 0.79
C GLU A 20 -17.33 14.91 2.18
N GLN A 21 -18.26 14.87 3.14
CA GLN A 21 -17.97 14.36 4.47
C GLN A 21 -17.54 12.89 4.46
N ALA A 22 -18.16 12.04 3.64
CA ALA A 22 -17.76 10.63 3.51
C ALA A 22 -16.33 10.50 2.97
N GLU A 23 -15.95 11.30 1.97
CA GLU A 23 -14.59 11.28 1.42
C GLU A 23 -13.57 11.85 2.40
N LEU A 24 -13.92 12.88 3.19
CA LEU A 24 -13.05 13.40 4.24
C LEU A 24 -12.82 12.41 5.38
N THR A 25 -13.87 11.68 5.80
CA THR A 25 -13.74 10.61 6.80
C THR A 25 -12.81 9.50 6.29
N TRP A 26 -13.01 9.03 5.05
CA TRP A 26 -12.14 8.01 4.46
C TRP A 26 -10.68 8.46 4.38
N ARG A 27 -10.42 9.73 4.03
CA ARG A 27 -9.04 10.28 4.02
C ARG A 27 -8.43 10.30 5.40
N ALA A 28 -9.19 10.67 6.42
CA ALA A 28 -8.72 10.68 7.80
C ALA A 28 -8.32 9.26 8.24
N ASP A 29 -9.14 8.27 7.91
CA ASP A 29 -8.85 6.86 8.19
C ASP A 29 -7.56 6.40 7.49
N HIS A 30 -7.42 6.70 6.18
CA HIS A 30 -6.20 6.37 5.44
C HIS A 30 -4.94 7.06 6.02
N GLU A 31 -5.05 8.33 6.44
CA GLU A 31 -3.93 9.01 7.11
C GLU A 31 -3.57 8.41 8.48
N GLN A 32 -4.53 7.82 9.19
CA GLN A 32 -4.22 7.08 10.42
C GLN A 32 -3.45 5.79 10.12
N GLU A 33 -3.75 5.10 9.02
CA GLU A 33 -2.97 3.94 8.58
C GLU A 33 -1.50 4.32 8.34
N MET A 34 -1.26 5.49 7.75
CA MET A 34 0.09 6.03 7.53
C MET A 34 0.84 6.35 8.83
N LYS A 35 0.13 6.50 9.95
CA LYS A 35 0.72 6.72 11.30
C LYS A 35 0.87 5.44 12.11
N SER A 36 0.39 4.30 11.59
CA SER A 36 0.45 3.02 12.29
C SER A 36 1.84 2.38 12.25
N ASP A 37 2.09 1.42 13.15
CA ASP A 37 3.32 0.60 13.15
C ASP A 37 3.51 -0.20 11.84
N ASN A 38 2.45 -0.39 11.05
CA ASN A 38 2.48 -1.09 9.76
C ASN A 38 2.64 -0.15 8.55
N SER A 39 2.77 1.16 8.78
CA SER A 39 2.89 2.19 7.73
C SER A 39 4.07 1.98 6.79
N TRP A 40 3.89 2.18 5.49
CA TRP A 40 4.98 2.10 4.52
C TRP A 40 6.10 3.13 4.76
N LEU A 41 5.80 4.24 5.45
CA LEU A 41 6.77 5.28 5.81
C LEU A 41 7.87 4.79 6.77
N ASN A 42 7.59 3.75 7.55
CA ASN A 42 8.56 3.19 8.48
C ASN A 42 9.34 2.00 7.88
N LEU A 43 9.07 1.59 6.64
CA LEU A 43 9.82 0.52 5.98
C LEU A 43 11.17 1.08 5.50
N VAL A 44 12.26 0.64 6.13
CA VAL A 44 13.62 1.18 5.94
C VAL A 44 14.63 0.17 5.40
N GLY A 45 14.21 -1.06 5.12
CA GLY A 45 15.13 -2.07 4.62
C GLY A 45 14.46 -3.26 3.96
N LEU A 46 15.15 -3.81 2.97
CA LEU A 46 14.87 -5.09 2.35
C LEU A 46 16.22 -5.75 2.07
N PHE A 47 16.46 -6.91 2.70
CA PHE A 47 17.72 -7.62 2.60
C PHE A 47 17.48 -9.07 2.19
N TRP A 48 18.01 -9.45 1.01
CA TRP A 48 17.90 -10.82 0.52
C TRP A 48 18.79 -11.75 1.34
N LEU A 49 18.21 -12.83 1.86
CA LEU A 49 18.94 -13.84 2.60
C LEU A 49 19.79 -14.69 1.65
N GLN A 50 21.02 -14.97 2.07
CA GLN A 50 21.89 -16.01 1.52
C GLN A 50 21.80 -17.27 2.39
N GLU A 51 22.04 -18.44 1.80
CA GLU A 51 22.13 -19.69 2.58
C GLU A 51 23.25 -19.57 3.64
N GLY A 52 22.98 -20.06 4.85
CA GLY A 52 23.86 -19.90 6.00
C GLY A 52 23.61 -18.59 6.76
N ALA A 53 24.69 -18.02 7.33
CA ALA A 53 24.62 -16.88 8.24
C ALA A 53 24.52 -15.54 7.50
N ASN A 54 23.60 -14.68 7.95
CA ASN A 54 23.40 -13.30 7.50
C ASN A 54 23.38 -12.38 8.73
N THR A 55 24.51 -11.74 8.99
CA THR A 55 24.71 -10.85 10.14
C THR A 55 23.99 -9.52 9.96
N PHE A 56 23.50 -8.92 11.05
CA PHE A 56 22.87 -7.61 11.01
C PHE A 56 23.28 -6.72 12.19
N GLY A 57 23.37 -5.42 11.93
CA GLY A 57 23.82 -4.41 12.88
C GLY A 57 24.30 -3.13 12.18
N THR A 58 24.82 -2.15 12.92
CA THR A 58 25.34 -0.91 12.34
C THR A 58 26.81 -0.99 11.90
N ALA A 59 27.46 -2.14 12.13
CA ALA A 59 28.81 -2.37 11.64
C ALA A 59 28.81 -2.40 10.10
N THR A 60 29.81 -1.77 9.48
CA THR A 60 29.90 -1.62 8.02
C THR A 60 30.22 -2.92 7.29
N ASP A 61 30.70 -3.92 8.02
CA ASP A 61 31.01 -5.27 7.54
C ASP A 61 29.87 -6.28 7.83
N ALA A 62 28.74 -5.83 8.39
CA ALA A 62 27.56 -6.68 8.52
C ALA A 62 26.92 -6.92 7.14
N ASP A 63 26.35 -8.11 6.95
CA ASP A 63 25.63 -8.43 5.71
C ASP A 63 24.42 -7.49 5.53
N PHE A 64 23.68 -7.26 6.62
CA PHE A 64 22.53 -6.36 6.67
C PHE A 64 22.86 -5.14 7.54
N VAL A 65 23.43 -4.12 6.89
CA VAL A 65 23.80 -2.86 7.54
C VAL A 65 22.55 -2.05 7.90
N LEU A 66 22.31 -1.90 9.20
CA LEU A 66 21.21 -1.09 9.74
C LEU A 66 21.56 0.40 9.73
N PRO A 67 20.54 1.29 9.71
CA PRO A 67 20.74 2.72 9.92
C PRO A 67 21.55 3.03 11.19
N ARG A 68 22.46 4.01 11.13
CA ARG A 68 23.40 4.34 12.23
C ARG A 68 22.70 4.62 13.56
N HIS A 69 21.50 5.20 13.54
CA HIS A 69 20.73 5.51 14.74
C HIS A 69 20.13 4.28 15.44
N ALA A 70 20.25 3.08 14.87
CA ALA A 70 19.99 1.84 15.59
C ALA A 70 20.99 1.60 16.73
N THR A 71 22.17 2.23 16.69
CA THR A 71 23.21 2.26 17.73
C THR A 71 23.79 0.91 18.19
N VAL A 72 23.51 -0.19 17.49
CA VAL A 72 23.99 -1.54 17.83
C VAL A 72 24.89 -2.08 16.73
N LEU A 73 26.21 -2.15 16.98
CA LEU A 73 27.21 -2.62 15.99
C LEU A 73 26.92 -4.03 15.49
N LYS A 74 26.67 -4.97 16.41
CA LYS A 74 26.31 -6.36 16.11
C LYS A 74 25.02 -6.68 16.84
N ALA A 75 23.92 -6.71 16.10
CA ALA A 75 22.59 -6.93 16.66
C ALA A 75 22.25 -8.43 16.70
N GLY A 76 22.60 -9.17 15.66
CA GLY A 76 22.40 -10.62 15.60
C GLY A 76 22.70 -11.20 14.23
N THR A 77 22.19 -12.40 14.00
CA THR A 77 22.33 -13.15 12.75
C THR A 77 21.02 -13.84 12.40
N PHE A 78 20.61 -13.74 11.14
CA PHE A 78 19.61 -14.62 10.54
C PHE A 78 20.32 -15.78 9.85
N PHE A 79 19.81 -16.99 10.03
CA PHE A 79 20.32 -18.18 9.35
C PHE A 79 19.24 -18.72 8.43
N LEU A 80 19.56 -18.84 7.14
CA LEU A 80 18.73 -19.53 6.17
C LEU A 80 19.30 -20.92 5.94
N GLU A 81 18.51 -21.94 6.25
CA GLU A 81 18.88 -23.35 6.08
C GLU A 81 17.71 -24.09 5.42
N ASN A 82 17.89 -24.59 4.20
CA ASN A 82 16.87 -25.35 3.45
C ASN A 82 15.50 -24.62 3.39
N GLY A 83 15.51 -23.31 3.09
CA GLY A 83 14.29 -22.51 2.99
C GLY A 83 13.63 -22.15 4.32
N LYS A 84 14.23 -22.51 5.46
CA LYS A 84 13.76 -22.14 6.80
C LYS A 84 14.68 -21.10 7.41
N VAL A 85 14.11 -20.12 8.09
CA VAL A 85 14.87 -19.06 8.74
C VAL A 85 14.82 -19.23 10.25
N ARG A 86 15.97 -19.07 10.89
CA ARG A 86 16.08 -18.86 12.35
C ARG A 86 16.88 -17.60 12.62
N TYR A 87 16.70 -17.03 13.80
CA TYR A 87 17.48 -15.87 14.25
C TYR A 87 18.27 -16.21 15.52
N GLU A 88 19.34 -15.46 15.75
CA GLU A 88 20.11 -15.47 16.98
C GLU A 88 20.58 -14.04 17.29
N MET A 89 20.22 -13.54 18.47
CA MET A 89 20.58 -12.21 18.94
C MET A 89 21.98 -12.21 19.55
N ALA A 90 22.76 -11.18 19.27
CA ALA A 90 24.09 -11.03 19.87
C ALA A 90 24.00 -10.85 21.40
N ARG A 91 25.09 -11.15 22.10
CA ARG A 91 25.15 -11.01 23.57
C ARG A 91 24.76 -9.60 24.01
N GLY A 92 23.86 -9.51 24.99
CA GLY A 92 23.36 -8.24 25.53
C GLY A 92 22.22 -7.61 24.71
N GLN A 93 21.87 -8.20 23.57
CA GLN A 93 20.71 -7.79 22.79
C GLN A 93 19.45 -8.54 23.25
N ARG A 94 18.30 -8.01 22.88
CA ARG A 94 16.98 -8.55 23.23
C ARG A 94 16.12 -8.65 21.97
N ALA A 95 15.34 -9.71 21.86
CA ALA A 95 14.28 -9.79 20.87
C ALA A 95 12.98 -10.28 21.53
N VAL A 96 11.87 -9.85 20.93
CA VAL A 96 10.53 -10.35 21.25
C VAL A 96 9.92 -10.83 19.93
N VAL A 97 9.42 -12.06 19.91
CA VAL A 97 8.70 -12.64 18.77
C VAL A 97 7.35 -13.11 19.29
N ASP A 98 6.26 -12.68 18.65
CA ASP A 98 4.88 -12.99 19.04
C ASP A 98 4.61 -12.73 20.54
N GLY A 99 5.12 -11.60 21.04
CA GLY A 99 4.97 -11.19 22.45
C GLY A 99 5.85 -11.94 23.45
N LYS A 100 6.67 -12.91 23.01
CA LYS A 100 7.56 -13.69 23.87
C LYS A 100 9.01 -13.26 23.71
N ALA A 101 9.66 -12.96 24.82
CA ALA A 101 11.09 -12.67 24.83
C ALA A 101 11.88 -13.93 24.48
N ALA A 102 12.72 -13.85 23.46
CA ALA A 102 13.56 -14.95 23.01
C ALA A 102 14.85 -14.39 22.39
N LEU A 103 15.97 -15.06 22.67
CA LEU A 103 17.29 -14.66 22.13
C LEU A 103 17.62 -15.40 20.83
N SER A 104 16.92 -16.50 20.55
CA SER A 104 17.02 -17.24 19.31
C SER A 104 15.75 -18.06 19.10
N GLY A 105 15.52 -18.47 17.86
CA GLY A 105 14.37 -19.29 17.51
C GLY A 105 14.10 -19.30 16.01
N PRO A 106 13.12 -20.08 15.55
CA PRO A 106 12.62 -19.97 14.18
C PRO A 106 12.02 -18.58 13.95
N LEU A 107 12.07 -18.13 12.71
CA LEU A 107 11.31 -16.98 12.22
C LEU A 107 10.48 -17.44 11.02
N ALA A 108 9.17 -17.54 11.20
CA ALA A 108 8.22 -17.88 10.15
C ALA A 108 7.71 -16.61 9.42
N MET A 109 6.95 -16.83 8.34
CA MET A 109 6.45 -15.75 7.46
C MET A 109 5.48 -14.79 8.16
N ASP A 110 4.72 -15.29 9.12
CA ASP A 110 3.73 -14.58 9.94
C ASP A 110 4.33 -13.98 11.21
N ASN A 111 5.57 -14.33 11.55
CA ASN A 111 6.25 -13.78 12.72
C ASN A 111 6.79 -12.37 12.46
N VAL A 112 6.77 -11.56 13.52
CA VAL A 112 7.47 -10.28 13.56
C VAL A 112 8.46 -10.30 14.73
N LEU A 113 9.75 -10.19 14.41
CA LEU A 113 10.80 -10.03 15.41
C LEU A 113 10.94 -8.56 15.78
N HIS A 114 10.77 -8.26 17.06
CA HIS A 114 10.92 -6.92 17.62
C HIS A 114 12.30 -6.82 18.26
N HIS A 115 13.09 -5.85 17.81
CA HIS A 115 14.34 -5.48 18.46
C HIS A 115 14.38 -3.96 18.62
N ASN A 116 14.26 -3.49 19.87
CA ASN A 116 14.07 -2.07 20.18
C ASN A 116 12.88 -1.48 19.41
N HIS A 117 13.10 -0.39 18.66
CA HIS A 117 12.09 0.26 17.82
C HIS A 117 11.98 -0.34 16.42
N MET A 118 12.74 -1.40 16.12
CA MET A 118 12.73 -2.05 14.82
C MET A 118 11.85 -3.29 14.81
N ARG A 119 11.30 -3.60 13.63
CA ARG A 119 10.52 -4.80 13.35
C ARG A 119 11.13 -5.50 12.14
N PHE A 120 11.36 -6.80 12.26
CA PHE A 120 11.95 -7.64 11.23
C PHE A 120 10.95 -8.73 10.89
N PHE A 121 10.66 -8.91 9.61
CA PHE A 121 9.73 -9.93 9.14
C PHE A 121 10.16 -10.44 7.77
N LEU A 122 9.76 -11.67 7.46
CA LEU A 122 10.13 -12.31 6.23
C LEU A 122 9.18 -11.94 5.10
N ILE A 123 9.75 -11.85 3.90
CA ILE A 123 9.00 -11.87 2.66
C ILE A 123 9.58 -12.93 1.74
N LYS A 124 8.72 -13.48 0.87
CA LYS A 124 9.12 -14.36 -0.22
C LYS A 124 8.76 -13.71 -1.55
N ARG A 125 9.66 -13.78 -2.54
CA ARG A 125 9.43 -13.35 -3.92
C ARG A 125 10.06 -14.36 -4.85
N GLY A 126 9.24 -15.06 -5.65
CA GLY A 126 9.66 -16.29 -6.32
C GLY A 126 10.23 -17.27 -5.28
N ASP A 127 11.41 -17.82 -5.56
CA ASP A 127 12.07 -18.77 -4.65
C ASP A 127 12.98 -18.13 -3.60
N ARG A 128 13.07 -16.80 -3.58
CA ARG A 128 13.99 -16.08 -2.69
C ARG A 128 13.29 -15.56 -1.44
N LEU A 129 13.97 -15.67 -0.31
CA LEU A 129 13.56 -15.08 0.96
C LEU A 129 14.35 -13.80 1.24
N ALA A 130 13.70 -12.84 1.87
CA ALA A 130 14.31 -11.60 2.34
C ALA A 130 13.77 -11.22 3.72
N VAL A 131 14.57 -10.47 4.47
CA VAL A 131 14.15 -9.79 5.69
C VAL A 131 13.80 -8.35 5.33
N ARG A 132 12.55 -7.96 5.61
CA ARG A 132 12.14 -6.55 5.62
C ARG A 132 12.32 -5.97 7.00
N ILE A 133 12.66 -4.69 7.04
CA ILE A 133 12.90 -3.96 8.28
C ILE A 133 12.00 -2.73 8.32
N ARG A 134 11.22 -2.63 9.40
CA ARG A 134 10.58 -1.37 9.79
C ARG A 134 11.31 -0.74 10.94
N ASP A 135 11.32 0.57 10.97
CA ASP A 135 11.91 1.38 12.03
C ASP A 135 10.91 2.46 12.47
N LEU A 136 10.35 2.28 13.66
CA LEU A 136 9.37 3.20 14.25
C LEU A 136 9.97 4.55 14.68
N ARG A 137 11.28 4.75 14.46
CA ARG A 137 11.99 6.03 14.62
C ARG A 137 12.51 6.59 13.29
N ALA A 138 12.16 5.99 12.16
CA ALA A 138 12.54 6.50 10.85
C ALA A 138 12.07 7.95 10.69
N GLY A 139 12.96 8.84 10.23
CA GLY A 139 12.67 10.27 10.08
C GLY A 139 11.41 10.56 9.27
N GLU A 140 11.24 9.86 8.14
CA GLU A 140 10.05 9.96 7.28
C GLU A 140 8.74 9.58 7.99
N PHE A 141 8.80 8.62 8.91
CA PHE A 141 7.67 8.16 9.69
C PHE A 141 7.34 9.13 10.84
N VAL A 142 8.34 9.49 11.65
CA VAL A 142 8.12 10.35 12.83
C VAL A 142 7.80 11.80 12.46
N ASN A 143 8.26 12.27 11.29
CA ASN A 143 8.00 13.62 10.81
C ASN A 143 6.84 13.69 9.80
N PHE A 144 6.11 12.59 9.59
CA PHE A 144 4.95 12.56 8.72
C PHE A 144 3.89 13.57 9.19
N GLN A 145 3.45 14.45 8.29
CA GLN A 145 2.45 15.48 8.61
C GLN A 145 1.07 15.08 8.11
N SER A 146 0.93 14.91 6.79
CA SER A 146 -0.31 14.56 6.13
C SER A 146 -0.05 14.00 4.73
N LEU A 147 -1.09 13.41 4.13
CA LEU A 147 -1.12 13.18 2.70
C LEU A 147 -1.67 14.42 1.98
N SER A 148 -1.58 14.43 0.66
CA SER A 148 -2.13 15.51 -0.17
C SER A 148 -3.15 14.93 -1.14
N TYR A 149 -4.30 15.56 -1.27
CA TYR A 149 -5.39 15.09 -2.13
C TYR A 149 -5.90 16.20 -3.05
N TYR A 150 -6.56 15.81 -4.13
CA TYR A 150 -7.50 16.69 -4.82
C TYR A 150 -8.75 16.94 -3.99
N SER A 151 -9.47 18.03 -4.25
CA SER A 151 -10.84 18.20 -3.71
C SER A 151 -11.74 17.06 -4.21
N PRO A 152 -12.61 16.47 -3.36
CA PRO A 152 -13.55 15.44 -3.79
C PRO A 152 -14.44 15.93 -4.93
N LYS A 153 -14.63 15.09 -5.96
CA LYS A 153 -15.55 15.38 -7.07
C LYS A 153 -16.42 14.15 -7.33
N ALA A 154 -17.73 14.33 -7.26
CA ALA A 154 -18.70 13.26 -7.48
C ALA A 154 -18.61 12.64 -8.88
N LYS A 155 -18.18 13.41 -9.90
CA LYS A 155 -17.99 12.89 -11.27
C LYS A 155 -16.96 11.76 -11.39
N PHE A 156 -16.08 11.63 -10.39
CA PHE A 156 -15.07 10.58 -10.31
C PHE A 156 -15.52 9.38 -9.45
N VAL A 157 -16.80 9.34 -9.07
CA VAL A 157 -17.49 8.14 -8.57
C VAL A 157 -18.30 7.56 -9.74
N ILE A 158 -17.80 6.49 -10.32
CA ILE A 158 -18.32 5.94 -11.58
C ILE A 158 -18.97 4.59 -11.29
N LYS A 159 -20.22 4.43 -11.73
CA LYS A 159 -20.87 3.13 -11.78
C LYS A 159 -20.55 2.50 -13.14
N ALA A 160 -19.66 1.53 -13.14
CA ALA A 160 -19.13 0.89 -14.34
C ALA A 160 -19.80 -0.47 -14.58
N ASP A 161 -19.85 -0.89 -15.83
CA ASP A 161 -20.21 -2.25 -16.24
C ASP A 161 -19.04 -3.20 -15.98
N TYR A 162 -19.34 -4.37 -15.42
CA TYR A 162 -18.37 -5.44 -15.25
C TYR A 162 -18.81 -6.66 -16.07
N GLU A 163 -17.91 -7.12 -16.91
CA GLU A 163 -18.07 -8.33 -17.72
C GLU A 163 -17.05 -9.37 -17.25
N ALA A 164 -17.52 -10.44 -16.62
CA ALA A 164 -16.67 -11.55 -16.21
C ALA A 164 -16.19 -12.32 -17.45
N TYR A 165 -14.94 -12.79 -17.41
CA TYR A 165 -14.46 -13.74 -18.42
C TYR A 165 -15.04 -15.13 -18.14
N GLU A 166 -15.23 -15.94 -19.18
CA GLU A 166 -15.64 -17.35 -19.05
C GLU A 166 -14.62 -18.15 -18.21
N SER A 167 -13.35 -17.76 -18.27
CA SER A 167 -12.29 -18.27 -17.41
C SER A 167 -11.35 -17.11 -17.04
N PRO A 168 -11.01 -16.92 -15.76
CA PRO A 168 -10.07 -15.88 -15.35
C PRO A 168 -8.73 -16.04 -16.07
N GLN A 169 -8.14 -14.90 -16.42
CA GLN A 169 -6.82 -14.86 -17.03
C GLN A 169 -5.75 -14.62 -15.97
N ILE A 170 -4.50 -15.01 -16.24
CA ILE A 170 -3.35 -14.70 -15.39
C ILE A 170 -2.52 -13.61 -16.05
N LEU A 171 -2.36 -12.50 -15.35
CA LEU A 171 -1.54 -11.39 -15.76
C LEU A 171 -0.22 -11.42 -14.99
N ARG A 172 0.90 -11.48 -15.74
CA ARG A 172 2.25 -11.36 -15.18
C ARG A 172 2.66 -9.89 -15.17
N ILE A 173 2.85 -9.34 -13.96
CA ILE A 173 3.22 -7.95 -13.78
C ILE A 173 4.63 -7.84 -13.22
N GLY A 174 5.45 -7.03 -13.89
CA GLY A 174 6.73 -6.58 -13.36
C GLY A 174 6.56 -5.66 -12.16
N THR A 175 7.41 -5.81 -11.17
CA THR A 175 7.48 -4.95 -9.98
C THR A 175 8.60 -3.92 -10.12
N VAL A 176 8.55 -2.87 -9.30
CA VAL A 176 9.59 -1.81 -9.26
C VAL A 176 11.00 -2.30 -8.90
N ILE A 177 11.15 -3.53 -8.39
CA ILE A 177 12.45 -4.14 -8.07
C ILE A 177 12.91 -5.17 -9.12
N GLY A 178 12.23 -5.28 -10.27
CA GLY A 178 12.59 -6.19 -11.35
C GLY A 178 12.20 -7.66 -11.14
N THR A 179 11.38 -7.97 -10.14
CA THR A 179 10.71 -9.29 -10.02
C THR A 179 9.34 -9.26 -10.68
N GLU A 180 8.76 -10.42 -10.97
CA GLU A 180 7.38 -10.55 -11.46
C GLU A 180 6.45 -11.11 -10.39
N ILE A 181 5.17 -10.76 -10.48
CA ILE A 181 4.08 -11.39 -9.74
C ILE A 181 3.00 -11.84 -10.71
N GLU A 182 2.24 -12.87 -10.33
CA GLU A 182 1.06 -13.32 -11.06
C GLU A 182 -0.18 -12.80 -10.33
N LEU A 183 -1.09 -12.19 -11.08
CA LEU A 183 -2.38 -11.71 -10.60
C LEU A 183 -3.50 -12.31 -11.46
N ILE A 184 -4.64 -12.56 -10.83
CA ILE A 184 -5.85 -13.06 -11.49
C ILE A 184 -6.60 -11.88 -12.08
N VAL A 185 -6.94 -11.95 -13.38
CA VAL A 185 -7.82 -11.01 -14.07
C VAL A 185 -9.17 -11.70 -14.32
N PRO A 186 -10.19 -11.45 -13.49
CA PRO A 186 -11.45 -12.19 -13.54
C PRO A 186 -12.40 -11.72 -14.64
N GLY A 187 -12.13 -10.57 -15.25
CA GLY A 187 -13.00 -9.93 -16.22
C GLY A 187 -12.50 -8.55 -16.57
N VAL A 188 -13.42 -7.71 -17.03
CA VAL A 188 -13.13 -6.38 -17.52
C VAL A 188 -14.17 -5.37 -17.03
N ILE A 189 -13.70 -4.16 -16.71
CA ILE A 189 -14.55 -3.05 -16.26
C ILE A 189 -14.63 -2.01 -17.36
N ARG A 190 -15.84 -1.65 -17.78
CA ARG A 190 -16.11 -0.66 -18.83
C ARG A 190 -16.94 0.49 -18.30
N PHE A 191 -16.56 1.72 -18.67
CA PHE A 191 -17.28 2.91 -18.28
C PHE A 191 -17.03 4.08 -19.21
N ALA A 192 -17.99 4.99 -19.26
CA ALA A 192 -17.83 6.29 -19.91
C ALA A 192 -17.45 7.36 -18.87
N LEU A 193 -16.46 8.20 -19.20
CA LEU A 193 -16.17 9.42 -18.45
C LEU A 193 -15.90 10.57 -19.41
N ASP A 194 -16.55 11.71 -19.18
CA ASP A 194 -16.47 12.90 -20.04
C ASP A 194 -16.76 12.57 -21.53
N GLY A 195 -17.65 11.60 -21.78
CA GLY A 195 -18.08 11.17 -23.11
C GLY A 195 -17.14 10.20 -23.84
N VAL A 196 -16.08 9.74 -23.17
CA VAL A 196 -15.11 8.77 -23.70
C VAL A 196 -15.27 7.43 -22.98
N GLU A 197 -15.34 6.35 -23.75
CA GLU A 197 -15.35 4.99 -23.21
C GLU A 197 -13.94 4.58 -22.78
N HIS A 198 -13.87 3.95 -21.60
CA HIS A 198 -12.65 3.46 -21.00
C HIS A 198 -12.84 2.02 -20.54
N GLU A 199 -11.72 1.30 -20.51
CA GLU A 199 -11.64 -0.08 -20.05
C GLU A 199 -10.52 -0.19 -19.02
N LEU A 200 -10.76 -0.97 -17.96
CA LEU A 200 -9.76 -1.33 -16.95
C LEU A 200 -9.83 -2.82 -16.66
N LEU A 201 -8.67 -3.43 -16.50
CA LEU A 201 -8.49 -4.78 -15.99
C LEU A 201 -8.42 -4.74 -14.45
N PRO A 202 -9.46 -5.19 -13.73
CA PRO A 202 -9.34 -5.47 -12.31
C PRO A 202 -8.46 -6.69 -12.07
N THR A 203 -7.79 -6.72 -10.92
CA THR A 203 -6.98 -7.86 -10.51
C THR A 203 -7.35 -8.36 -9.11
N LEU A 204 -7.01 -9.61 -8.83
CA LEU A 204 -7.04 -10.24 -7.49
C LEU A 204 -5.67 -10.89 -7.24
N GLU A 205 -5.18 -10.83 -6.01
CA GLU A 205 -4.00 -11.59 -5.58
C GLU A 205 -4.37 -13.05 -5.30
N SER A 206 -5.61 -13.30 -4.86
CA SER A 206 -6.16 -14.63 -4.64
C SER A 206 -7.65 -14.71 -5.03
N GLU A 207 -8.18 -15.90 -5.29
CA GLU A 207 -9.62 -16.09 -5.54
C GLU A 207 -10.49 -15.81 -4.29
N GLU A 208 -9.88 -15.71 -3.10
CA GLU A 208 -10.56 -15.44 -1.84
C GLU A 208 -10.67 -13.94 -1.53
N ASP A 209 -10.05 -13.08 -2.34
CA ASP A 209 -10.05 -11.64 -2.16
C ASP A 209 -11.46 -11.05 -2.32
N ASP A 210 -11.84 -10.14 -1.43
CA ASP A 210 -13.18 -9.54 -1.36
C ASP A 210 -13.30 -8.18 -2.08
N LYS A 211 -12.21 -7.75 -2.74
CA LYS A 211 -12.12 -6.49 -3.48
C LYS A 211 -11.26 -6.65 -4.72
N PHE A 212 -11.65 -5.97 -5.79
CA PHE A 212 -10.76 -5.76 -6.92
C PHE A 212 -9.63 -4.81 -6.56
N PHE A 213 -8.43 -5.18 -6.98
CA PHE A 213 -7.26 -4.34 -6.97
C PHE A 213 -7.01 -3.79 -8.39
N LEU A 214 -7.07 -2.47 -8.55
CA LEU A 214 -6.78 -1.78 -9.79
C LEU A 214 -5.49 -0.98 -9.65
N MET A 215 -4.56 -1.22 -10.57
CA MET A 215 -3.37 -0.40 -10.76
C MET A 215 -3.56 0.37 -12.06
N PHE A 216 -3.44 1.69 -12.03
CA PHE A 216 -3.69 2.50 -13.22
C PHE A 216 -2.71 3.67 -13.35
N LYS A 217 -2.55 4.13 -14.59
CA LYS A 217 -1.94 5.43 -14.92
C LYS A 217 -2.95 6.29 -15.64
N ASP A 218 -2.76 7.59 -15.50
CA ASP A 218 -3.61 8.60 -16.12
C ASP A 218 -2.76 9.84 -16.47
N GLN A 219 -3.31 10.84 -17.14
CA GLN A 219 -2.54 12.02 -17.58
C GLN A 219 -1.98 12.88 -16.42
N THR A 220 -2.44 12.67 -15.19
CA THR A 220 -1.85 13.31 -13.99
C THR A 220 -0.57 12.63 -13.50
N SER A 221 -0.30 11.40 -13.94
CA SER A 221 0.84 10.60 -13.49
C SER A 221 2.16 11.26 -13.86
N GLY A 222 2.98 11.58 -12.85
CA GLY A 222 4.28 12.24 -13.01
C GLY A 222 4.23 13.77 -13.08
N SER A 223 3.04 14.37 -13.12
CA SER A 223 2.87 15.82 -13.02
C SER A 223 2.36 16.23 -11.63
N THR A 224 1.20 15.73 -11.24
CA THR A 224 0.50 16.08 -9.99
C THR A 224 0.21 14.85 -9.12
N THR A 225 0.32 13.64 -9.68
CA THR A 225 0.23 12.35 -8.98
C THR A 225 1.50 11.52 -9.20
N TYR A 226 1.68 10.46 -8.41
CA TYR A 226 2.89 9.65 -8.46
C TYR A 226 3.16 9.08 -9.85
N SER A 227 4.42 9.15 -10.30
CA SER A 227 4.82 8.82 -11.68
C SER A 227 4.64 7.34 -12.04
N GLY A 228 4.72 6.46 -11.04
CA GLY A 228 4.48 5.02 -11.18
C GLY A 228 3.00 4.64 -11.31
N GLY A 229 2.08 5.59 -11.20
CA GLY A 229 0.63 5.34 -11.18
C GLY A 229 0.07 5.26 -9.76
N ARG A 230 -1.20 4.89 -9.67
CA ARG A 230 -1.96 4.84 -8.42
C ARG A 230 -2.75 3.55 -8.31
N TYR A 231 -3.15 3.24 -7.08
CA TYR A 231 -3.95 2.08 -6.75
C TYR A 231 -5.37 2.50 -6.41
N LEU A 232 -6.33 1.66 -6.78
CA LEU A 232 -7.72 1.80 -6.40
C LEU A 232 -8.24 0.41 -6.00
N TYR A 233 -8.83 0.32 -4.82
CA TYR A 233 -9.58 -0.86 -4.41
C TYR A 233 -11.07 -0.60 -4.63
N ALA A 234 -11.76 -1.56 -5.24
CA ALA A 234 -13.19 -1.51 -5.49
C ALA A 234 -13.87 -2.77 -4.95
N ASP A 235 -15.09 -2.63 -4.43
CA ASP A 235 -15.88 -3.79 -4.03
C ASP A 235 -16.16 -4.70 -5.24
N LEU A 236 -16.34 -6.00 -4.98
CA LEU A 236 -16.75 -6.95 -6.01
C LEU A 236 -18.10 -6.53 -6.66
N PRO A 237 -18.34 -6.92 -7.92
CA PRO A 237 -19.48 -6.44 -8.68
C PRO A 237 -20.79 -6.99 -8.13
N VAL A 238 -21.80 -6.13 -8.07
CA VAL A 238 -23.18 -6.49 -7.71
C VAL A 238 -24.05 -6.25 -8.94
N ASP A 239 -24.78 -7.28 -9.38
CA ASP A 239 -25.63 -7.26 -10.57
C ASP A 239 -24.88 -6.76 -11.83
N GLY A 240 -23.64 -7.24 -12.03
CA GLY A 240 -22.79 -6.87 -13.17
C GLY A 240 -22.29 -5.43 -13.14
N LYS A 241 -22.36 -4.74 -11.99
CA LYS A 241 -21.91 -3.35 -11.83
C LYS A 241 -20.87 -3.25 -10.72
N VAL A 242 -19.87 -2.41 -10.95
CA VAL A 242 -18.84 -2.06 -9.96
C VAL A 242 -18.80 -0.54 -9.77
N THR A 243 -18.51 -0.09 -8.55
CA THR A 243 -18.33 1.34 -8.27
C THR A 243 -16.84 1.66 -8.21
N LEU A 244 -16.35 2.46 -9.16
CA LEU A 244 -15.00 3.01 -9.16
C LEU A 244 -15.03 4.39 -8.50
N ASN A 245 -14.48 4.51 -7.29
CA ASN A 245 -14.34 5.81 -6.62
C ASN A 245 -12.89 6.29 -6.67
N PHE A 246 -12.54 7.01 -7.75
CA PHE A 246 -11.18 7.55 -7.90
C PHE A 246 -10.82 8.62 -6.86
N ASN A 247 -11.79 9.16 -6.10
CA ASN A 247 -11.47 10.03 -4.96
C ASN A 247 -10.72 9.29 -3.84
N ARG A 248 -10.72 7.95 -3.89
CA ARG A 248 -10.04 7.03 -2.97
C ARG A 248 -8.85 6.32 -3.60
N ALA A 249 -8.40 6.79 -4.76
CA ALA A 249 -7.15 6.30 -5.34
C ALA A 249 -5.96 6.75 -4.50
N THR A 250 -5.07 5.83 -4.14
CA THR A 250 -3.91 6.06 -3.27
C THR A 250 -2.60 5.88 -4.02
N ASN A 251 -1.53 6.48 -3.50
CA ASN A 251 -0.19 6.21 -3.97
C ASN A 251 0.24 4.77 -3.60
N PRO A 252 0.93 4.06 -4.49
CA PRO A 252 1.48 2.75 -4.17
C PRO A 252 2.56 2.88 -3.08
N PRO A 253 2.85 1.81 -2.32
CA PRO A 253 3.89 1.81 -1.29
C PRO A 253 5.26 2.36 -1.74
N CYS A 254 5.64 2.15 -3.01
CA CYS A 254 6.90 2.61 -3.58
C CYS A 254 7.00 4.14 -3.69
N ALA A 255 5.89 4.87 -3.58
CA ALA A 255 5.91 6.33 -3.47
C ALA A 255 6.48 6.82 -2.13
N TYR A 256 6.45 5.97 -1.09
CA TYR A 256 6.89 6.31 0.26
C TYR A 256 8.26 5.72 0.62
N THR A 257 8.62 4.60 -0.01
CA THR A 257 9.82 3.84 0.38
C THR A 257 10.40 3.04 -0.80
N PRO A 258 11.74 3.03 -0.98
CA PRO A 258 12.39 2.22 -2.02
C PRO A 258 12.41 0.71 -1.70
N TYR A 259 12.01 0.32 -0.48
CA TYR A 259 12.04 -1.07 -0.01
C TYR A 259 10.72 -1.83 -0.27
N ALA A 260 9.74 -1.13 -0.85
CA ALA A 260 8.49 -1.72 -1.32
C ALA A 260 8.67 -2.46 -2.66
N THR A 261 7.82 -3.45 -2.92
CA THR A 261 7.86 -4.31 -4.11
C THR A 261 6.54 -4.22 -4.86
N CYS A 262 6.24 -3.01 -5.33
CA CYS A 262 4.97 -2.65 -5.97
C CYS A 262 4.87 -3.18 -7.39
N PRO A 263 3.76 -3.82 -7.77
CA PRO A 263 3.43 -4.06 -9.18
C PRO A 263 3.24 -2.75 -9.95
N LEU A 264 3.61 -2.76 -11.22
CA LEU A 264 3.37 -1.64 -12.13
C LEU A 264 1.98 -1.77 -12.78
N PRO A 265 1.26 -0.65 -13.02
CA PRO A 265 0.03 -0.67 -13.79
C PRO A 265 0.23 -1.32 -15.17
N PRO A 266 -0.59 -2.31 -15.57
CA PRO A 266 -0.53 -2.88 -16.90
C PRO A 266 -0.87 -1.83 -17.96
N ALA A 267 -0.37 -1.99 -19.18
CA ALA A 267 -0.53 -0.99 -20.24
C ALA A 267 -2.01 -0.74 -20.58
N GLU A 268 -2.84 -1.76 -20.45
CA GLU A 268 -4.29 -1.74 -20.62
C GLU A 268 -4.97 -0.79 -19.62
N ASN A 269 -4.37 -0.55 -18.46
CA ASN A 269 -4.87 0.37 -17.44
C ASN A 269 -4.26 1.78 -17.53
N TRP A 270 -3.68 2.14 -18.67
CA TRP A 270 -3.14 3.49 -18.90
C TRP A 270 -4.19 4.34 -19.61
N MET A 271 -4.93 5.13 -18.84
CA MET A 271 -5.99 5.98 -19.35
C MET A 271 -5.43 7.27 -19.96
N ASN A 272 -5.85 7.59 -21.18
CA ASN A 272 -5.57 8.88 -21.80
C ASN A 272 -6.55 9.98 -21.32
N LEU A 273 -6.71 10.09 -20.01
CA LEU A 273 -7.60 11.03 -19.33
C LEU A 273 -6.93 11.54 -18.06
N ALA A 274 -7.19 12.78 -17.65
CA ALA A 274 -6.71 13.30 -16.37
C ALA A 274 -7.69 12.97 -15.23
N ILE A 275 -7.27 12.12 -14.30
CA ILE A 275 -8.05 11.78 -13.10
C ILE A 275 -7.61 12.68 -11.94
N GLU A 276 -8.13 13.90 -11.92
CA GLU A 276 -7.91 14.90 -10.86
C GLU A 276 -8.77 14.65 -9.60
N ALA A 277 -8.67 13.44 -9.07
CA ALA A 277 -9.31 12.95 -7.85
C ALA A 277 -8.31 12.09 -7.08
N GLY A 278 -8.52 11.86 -5.79
CA GLY A 278 -7.66 10.99 -4.99
C GLY A 278 -6.35 11.62 -4.57
N GLU A 279 -5.41 10.76 -4.18
CA GLU A 279 -4.12 11.17 -3.64
C GLU A 279 -3.22 11.78 -4.72
N ARG A 280 -2.50 12.84 -4.33
CA ARG A 280 -1.47 13.53 -5.10
C ARG A 280 -0.10 12.98 -4.73
N THR A 281 0.93 13.34 -5.49
CA THR A 281 2.31 12.91 -5.19
C THR A 281 2.69 13.23 -3.75
N TYR A 282 3.05 12.20 -2.99
CA TYR A 282 3.61 12.38 -1.66
C TYR A 282 4.93 13.15 -1.74
N LYS A 283 5.07 14.16 -0.89
CA LYS A 283 6.30 14.94 -0.75
C LYS A 283 6.85 14.68 0.64
N ALA A 284 7.91 13.89 0.70
CA ALA A 284 8.68 13.69 1.93
C ALA A 284 9.03 15.05 2.57
N PRO A 285 8.93 15.18 3.91
CA PRO A 285 9.41 16.38 4.60
C PRO A 285 10.86 16.66 4.20
N GLU A 286 11.19 17.91 3.91
CA GLU A 286 12.59 18.28 3.65
C GLU A 286 13.45 17.86 4.85
N LYS A 287 14.54 17.14 4.58
CA LYS A 287 15.55 16.82 5.59
C LYS A 287 16.20 18.12 6.03
N ARG A 288 15.78 18.63 7.20
CA ARG A 288 16.41 19.75 7.87
C ARG A 288 17.74 19.36 8.49
#